data_AF-A0A3D2E0Q4-F1
#
_entry.id   AF-A0A3D2E0Q4-F1
#
_cell.length_a   1.000
_cell.length_b   1.000
_cell.length_c   1.000
_cell.angle_alpha   90.00
_cell.angle_beta   90.00
_cell.angle_gamma   90.00
#
_symmetry.space_group_name_H-M   'P 1'
#
loop_
_entity.id
_entity.type
_entity.pdbx_description
1 polymer ?
#
loop_
_entity_poly.entity_id
_entity_poly.type
_entity_poly.pdbx_seq_one_letter_code
_entity_poly.pdbx_strand_id
1 'polypeptide(L)'
;QDISCVGQCSLTVALPIISACGIETAILPAAILSTHTCGFSGYTCRDLTKDIPPIRKHWQKERILFDGIYTGYLASAKQIEYVKDVMQTCLKPDAPKIVDPAMADNGKLYPA
;
A
#
# COMPACT_ATOMS: atom_id res chain seq x y z
N GLN A 1 -0.26 -0.70 -0.88
CA GLN A 1 -0.83 -0.11 -2.10
C GLN A 1 0.27 0.67 -2.80
N ASP A 2 0.31 0.64 -4.13
CA ASP A 2 1.24 1.46 -4.94
C ASP A 2 0.73 2.90 -5.12
N ILE A 3 1.62 3.76 -5.62
CA ILE A 3 1.29 5.04 -6.23
C ILE A 3 1.45 4.89 -7.74
N SER A 4 0.34 4.85 -8.47
CA SER A 4 0.33 5.02 -9.92
C SER A 4 0.09 6.50 -10.25
N CYS A 5 1.07 7.16 -10.88
CA CYS A 5 1.01 8.61 -11.15
C CYS A 5 -0.15 9.00 -12.08
N VAL A 6 -0.58 8.09 -12.96
CA VAL A 6 -1.79 8.20 -13.79
C VAL A 6 -2.54 6.86 -13.76
N GLY A 7 -3.86 6.87 -13.66
CA GLY A 7 -4.66 5.63 -13.73
C GLY A 7 -5.81 5.49 -12.75
N GLN A 8 -5.92 6.37 -11.76
CA GLN A 8 -6.97 6.34 -10.73
C GLN A 8 -7.12 4.94 -10.09
N CYS A 9 -6.05 4.46 -9.47
CA CYS A 9 -6.06 3.21 -8.70
C CYS A 9 -5.24 3.35 -7.42
N SER A 10 -5.36 2.38 -6.53
CA SER A 10 -4.50 2.26 -5.35
C SER A 10 -4.50 3.55 -4.50
N LEU A 11 -3.33 4.07 -4.09
CA LEU A 11 -3.25 5.22 -3.19
C LEU A 11 -3.84 6.50 -3.77
N THR A 12 -3.83 6.71 -5.10
CA THR A 12 -4.41 7.93 -5.70
C THR A 12 -5.95 7.93 -5.67
N VAL A 13 -6.58 6.80 -5.31
CA VAL A 13 -8.02 6.69 -5.04
C VAL A 13 -8.30 6.56 -3.55
N ALA A 14 -7.62 5.65 -2.86
CA ALA A 14 -7.87 5.37 -1.45
C ALA A 14 -7.58 6.60 -0.57
N LEU A 15 -6.46 7.29 -0.81
CA LEU A 15 -6.03 8.44 -0.01
C LEU A 15 -7.08 9.58 0.01
N PRO A 16 -7.51 10.13 -1.15
CA PRO A 16 -8.48 11.23 -1.14
C PRO A 16 -9.87 10.81 -0.63
N ILE A 17 -10.32 9.57 -0.90
CA ILE A 17 -11.63 9.10 -0.40
C ILE A 17 -11.63 9.02 1.12
N ILE A 18 -10.62 8.38 1.72
CA ILE A 18 -10.54 8.24 3.17
C ILE A 18 -10.32 9.61 3.84
N SER A 19 -9.51 10.47 3.23
CA SER A 19 -9.31 11.83 3.73
C SER A 19 -10.61 12.65 3.70
N ALA A 20 -11.42 12.52 2.64
CA ALA A 20 -12.72 13.18 2.55
C ALA A 20 -13.72 12.69 3.61
N CYS A 21 -13.54 11.47 4.15
CA CYS A 21 -14.31 10.96 5.30
C CYS A 21 -13.86 11.54 6.65
N GLY A 22 -12.92 12.51 6.68
CA GLY A 22 -12.45 13.17 7.91
C GLY A 22 -11.41 12.36 8.69
N ILE A 23 -10.79 11.37 8.06
CA ILE A 23 -9.75 10.52 8.66
C ILE A 23 -8.38 11.03 8.23
N GLU A 24 -7.46 11.19 9.19
CA GLU A 24 -6.05 11.43 8.87
C GLU A 24 -5.46 10.19 8.19
N THR A 25 -4.94 10.38 7.00
CA THR A 25 -4.38 9.30 6.18
C THR A 25 -2.88 9.36 6.08
N ALA A 26 -2.21 8.25 6.39
CA ALA A 26 -0.79 8.03 6.12
C ALA A 26 -0.61 6.95 5.04
N ILE A 27 0.49 7.02 4.30
CA ILE A 27 0.78 6.05 3.24
C ILE A 27 2.09 5.30 3.50
N LEU A 28 2.11 4.02 3.13
CA LEU A 28 3.30 3.18 3.00
C LEU A 28 3.31 2.58 1.59
N PRO A 29 3.93 3.24 0.61
CA PRO A 29 3.84 2.83 -0.78
C PRO A 29 4.55 1.50 -1.05
N ALA A 30 3.89 0.59 -1.75
CA ALA A 30 4.44 -0.68 -2.21
C ALA A 30 5.41 -0.50 -3.40
N ALA A 31 5.06 0.41 -4.30
CA ALA A 31 5.83 0.80 -5.47
C ALA A 31 5.37 2.19 -5.95
N ILE A 32 6.17 2.81 -6.82
CA ILE A 32 5.78 3.98 -7.61
C ILE A 32 5.81 3.58 -9.07
N LEU A 33 4.71 3.81 -9.78
CA LEU A 33 4.57 3.54 -11.20
C LEU A 33 4.24 4.82 -11.96
N SER A 34 4.78 4.98 -13.17
CA SER A 34 4.42 6.12 -14.03
C SER A 34 2.93 6.11 -14.43
N THR A 35 2.37 4.92 -14.62
CA THR A 35 0.95 4.67 -14.88
C THR A 35 0.56 3.35 -14.23
N HIS A 36 -0.73 3.10 -14.02
CA HIS A 36 -1.19 1.74 -13.73
C HIS A 36 -0.88 0.78 -14.91
N THR A 37 -0.95 -0.53 -14.66
CA THR A 37 -0.47 -1.56 -15.60
C THR A 37 -1.51 -1.97 -16.65
N CYS A 38 -2.79 -1.60 -16.50
CA CYS A 38 -3.84 -2.01 -17.42
C CYS A 38 -3.96 -1.02 -18.59
N GLY A 39 -3.64 -1.47 -19.81
CA GLY A 39 -3.81 -0.67 -21.03
C GLY A 39 -2.65 0.28 -21.36
N PHE A 40 -1.61 0.32 -20.51
CA PHE A 40 -0.39 1.09 -20.73
C PHE A 40 0.81 0.17 -20.98
N SER A 41 1.67 0.56 -21.93
CA SER A 41 2.93 -0.11 -22.23
C SER A 41 4.12 0.79 -21.90
N GLY A 42 5.26 0.21 -21.52
CA GLY A 42 6.50 0.98 -21.26
C GLY A 42 6.47 1.82 -19.99
N TYR A 43 5.58 1.50 -19.04
CA TYR A 43 5.53 2.15 -17.74
C TYR A 43 6.82 1.89 -16.94
N THR A 44 7.19 2.83 -16.08
CA THR A 44 8.24 2.60 -15.09
C THR A 44 7.63 2.00 -13.83
N CYS A 45 8.38 1.14 -13.15
CA CYS A 45 8.00 0.58 -11.86
C CYS A 45 9.21 0.64 -10.93
N ARG A 46 9.08 1.41 -9.84
CA ARG A 46 10.05 1.44 -8.75
C ARG A 46 9.50 0.64 -7.59
N ASP A 47 10.04 -0.56 -7.39
CA ASP A 47 9.76 -1.38 -6.21
C ASP A 47 10.37 -0.73 -4.95
N LEU A 48 9.53 -0.52 -3.93
CA LEU A 48 9.89 0.08 -2.65
C LEU A 48 10.00 -0.94 -1.50
N THR A 49 10.08 -2.24 -1.84
CA THR A 49 10.26 -3.33 -0.87
C THR A 49 11.40 -3.06 0.12
N LYS A 50 12.51 -2.45 -0.33
CA LYS A 50 13.66 -2.15 0.54
C LYS A 50 13.43 -0.96 1.47
N ASP A 51 12.51 -0.06 1.11
CA ASP A 51 12.21 1.17 1.83
C ASP A 51 11.18 0.95 2.96
N ILE A 52 10.35 -0.10 2.86
CA ILE A 52 9.32 -0.40 3.86
C ILE A 52 9.91 -0.63 5.27
N PRO A 53 10.92 -1.51 5.49
CA PRO A 53 11.46 -1.76 6.82
C PRO A 53 12.04 -0.53 7.54
N PRO A 54 12.87 0.33 6.91
CA PRO A 54 13.37 1.53 7.59
C PRO A 54 12.25 2.53 7.93
N ILE A 55 11.23 2.70 7.08
CA ILE A 55 10.07 3.54 7.39
C ILE A 55 9.31 3.01 8.61
N ARG A 56 9.01 1.70 8.64
CA ARG A 56 8.37 1.07 9.80
C ARG A 56 9.17 1.29 11.09
N LYS A 57 10.50 1.07 11.04
CA LYS A 57 11.39 1.30 12.20
C LYS A 57 11.34 2.74 12.69
N HIS A 58 11.26 3.71 11.77
CA HIS A 58 11.09 5.10 12.12
C HIS A 58 9.75 5.34 12.82
N TRP A 59 8.64 4.81 12.30
CA TRP A 59 7.33 4.90 12.96
C TRP A 59 7.31 4.29 14.37
N GLN A 60 7.98 3.17 14.58
CA GLN A 60 8.14 2.57 15.92
C GLN A 60 8.90 3.50 16.87
N LYS A 61 10.00 4.11 16.40
CA LYS A 61 10.80 5.06 17.19
C LYS A 61 9.96 6.27 17.63
N GLU A 62 9.15 6.79 16.72
CA GLU A 62 8.24 7.91 16.97
C GLU A 62 6.94 7.50 17.69
N ARG A 63 6.78 6.21 18.03
CA ARG A 63 5.61 5.64 18.71
C ARG A 63 4.29 5.90 17.98
N ILE A 64 4.34 5.94 16.65
CA ILE A 64 3.17 6.11 15.80
C ILE A 64 2.37 4.81 15.79
N LEU A 65 1.08 4.91 16.14
CA LEU A 65 0.12 3.82 16.08
C LEU A 65 -1.10 4.25 15.25
N PHE A 66 -1.53 3.40 14.33
CA PHE A 66 -2.67 3.65 13.46
C PHE A 66 -3.95 3.07 14.03
N ASP A 67 -5.06 3.78 13.83
CA ASP A 67 -6.44 3.35 14.16
C ASP A 67 -7.04 2.41 13.11
N GLY A 68 -6.28 2.08 12.05
CA GLY A 68 -6.64 1.10 11.05
C GLY A 68 -5.55 0.95 10.00
N ILE A 69 -5.45 -0.22 9.39
CA ILE A 69 -4.56 -0.46 8.25
C ILE A 69 -5.38 -1.01 7.09
N TYR A 70 -5.24 -0.38 5.92
CA TYR A 70 -5.86 -0.80 4.67
C TYR A 70 -4.80 -1.15 3.62
N THR A 71 -4.77 -2.40 3.19
CA THR A 71 -3.85 -2.90 2.17
C THR A 71 -4.58 -3.17 0.86
N GLY A 72 -3.84 -3.10 -0.24
CA GLY A 72 -4.28 -3.43 -1.60
C GLY A 72 -3.07 -3.94 -2.36
N TYR A 73 -2.85 -3.50 -3.60
CA TYR A 73 -1.73 -3.95 -4.42
C TYR A 73 -0.36 -3.89 -3.69
N LEU A 74 0.40 -4.98 -3.81
CA LEU A 74 1.75 -5.17 -3.31
C LEU A 74 2.66 -5.57 -4.47
N ALA A 75 3.87 -5.01 -4.52
CA ALA A 75 4.79 -5.19 -5.64
C ALA A 75 5.62 -6.49 -5.54
N SER A 76 5.69 -7.12 -4.36
CA SER A 76 6.36 -8.41 -4.20
C SER A 76 5.77 -9.21 -3.06
N ALA A 77 5.87 -10.54 -3.15
CA ALA A 77 5.43 -11.45 -2.08
C ALA A 77 6.14 -11.17 -0.74
N LYS A 78 7.37 -10.65 -0.77
CA LYS A 78 8.12 -10.25 0.42
C LYS A 78 7.41 -9.14 1.22
N GLN A 79 6.68 -8.26 0.54
CA GLN A 79 5.94 -7.18 1.20
C GLN A 79 4.80 -7.70 2.07
N ILE A 80 4.31 -8.93 1.87
CA ILE A 80 3.30 -9.55 2.73
C ILE A 80 3.81 -9.66 4.17
N GLU A 81 5.05 -10.13 4.34
CA GLU A 81 5.66 -10.24 5.68
C GLU A 81 5.89 -8.86 6.29
N TYR A 82 6.27 -7.86 5.49
CA TYR A 82 6.42 -6.51 5.99
C TYR A 82 5.10 -5.85 6.40
N VAL A 83 4.01 -6.12 5.67
CA VAL A 83 2.66 -5.69 6.07
C VAL A 83 2.28 -6.31 7.40
N LYS A 84 2.52 -7.61 7.59
CA LYS A 84 2.28 -8.29 8.88
C LYS A 84 3.08 -7.64 10.01
N ASP A 85 4.35 -7.35 9.78
CA ASP A 85 5.19 -6.66 10.76
C ASP A 85 4.63 -5.27 11.11
N VAL A 86 4.19 -4.49 10.11
CA VAL A 86 3.57 -3.16 10.34
C VAL A 86 2.29 -3.31 11.18
N MET A 87 1.43 -4.28 10.86
CA MET A 87 0.22 -4.58 11.64
C MET A 87 0.53 -5.04 13.06
N GLN A 88 1.68 -5.69 13.29
CA GLN A 88 2.07 -6.13 14.63
C GLN A 88 2.65 -4.99 15.47
N THR A 89 3.35 -4.03 14.86
CA THR A 89 4.14 -3.05 15.61
C THR A 89 3.61 -1.62 15.57
N CYS A 90 2.73 -1.30 14.62
CA CYS A 90 2.25 0.06 14.38
C CYS A 90 0.71 0.15 14.34
N LEU A 91 -0.02 -0.90 14.72
CA LEU A 91 -1.48 -0.90 14.78
C LEU A 91 -1.92 -0.90 16.24
N LYS A 92 -2.93 -0.09 16.58
CA LYS A 92 -3.55 -0.13 17.91
C LYS A 92 -4.23 -1.48 18.16
N PRO A 93 -4.34 -1.94 19.41
CA PRO A 93 -5.19 -3.07 19.76
C PRO A 93 -6.62 -2.86 19.22
N ASP A 94 -7.23 -3.93 18.72
CA ASP A 94 -8.60 -3.98 18.18
C ASP A 94 -8.91 -3.07 16.97
N ALA A 95 -7.92 -2.36 16.43
CA ALA A 95 -8.09 -1.57 15.22
C ALA A 95 -8.31 -2.46 13.97
N PRO A 96 -9.15 -2.04 13.02
CA PRO A 96 -9.47 -2.81 11.82
C PRO A 96 -8.26 -3.07 10.93
N LYS A 97 -8.20 -4.30 10.41
CA LYS A 97 -7.25 -4.76 9.39
C LYS A 97 -8.03 -5.06 8.12
N ILE A 98 -7.97 -4.15 7.15
CA ILE A 98 -8.70 -4.28 5.88
C ILE A 98 -7.69 -4.72 4.83
N VAL A 99 -7.93 -5.89 4.22
CA VAL A 99 -7.05 -6.46 3.20
C VAL A 99 -7.84 -6.63 1.92
N ASP A 100 -7.50 -5.84 0.91
CA ASP A 100 -7.85 -6.12 -0.49
C ASP A 100 -6.74 -7.00 -1.10
N PRO A 101 -7.01 -8.28 -1.41
CA PRO A 101 -6.05 -9.19 -2.01
C PRO A 101 -5.89 -8.93 -3.51
N ALA A 102 -5.49 -7.71 -3.89
CA ALA A 102 -5.36 -7.27 -5.27
C ALA A 102 -4.27 -8.07 -6.02
N MET A 103 -4.70 -9.08 -6.77
CA MET A 103 -3.79 -10.01 -7.47
C MET A 103 -4.22 -10.36 -8.90
N ALA A 104 -5.50 -10.18 -9.26
CA ALA A 104 -6.06 -10.62 -10.52
C ALA A 104 -7.29 -9.80 -10.91
N ASP A 105 -7.58 -9.78 -12.21
CA ASP A 105 -8.85 -9.36 -12.76
C ASP A 105 -9.17 -10.16 -14.05
N ASN A 106 -10.45 -10.27 -14.42
CA ASN A 106 -10.90 -10.98 -15.62
C ASN A 106 -10.34 -12.42 -15.74
N GLY A 107 -10.21 -13.12 -14.62
CA GLY A 107 -9.71 -14.50 -14.56
C GLY A 107 -8.19 -14.65 -14.79
N LYS A 108 -7.42 -13.56 -14.75
CA LYS A 108 -5.97 -13.57 -14.96
C LYS A 108 -5.24 -12.76 -13.88
N LEU A 109 -4.07 -13.24 -13.47
CA LEU A 109 -3.19 -12.48 -12.58
C LEU A 109 -2.73 -11.17 -13.25
N TYR A 110 -2.53 -10.13 -12.45
CA TYR A 110 -1.86 -8.93 -12.92
C TYR A 110 -0.43 -9.26 -13.39
N PRO A 111 0.12 -8.52 -14.38
CA PRO A 111 1.50 -8.69 -14.81
C PRO A 111 2.47 -8.48 -13.64
N ALA A 112 3.48 -9.36 -13.55
CA ALA A 112 4.59 -9.23 -12.60
C ALA A 112 5.64 -8.22 -13.08
#